data_AF-A0AAU6PI49-F1
#
_entry.id   AF-A0AAU6PI49-F1
#
_cell.length_a   1.000
_cell.length_b   1.000
_cell.length_c   1.000
_cell.angle_alpha   90.00
_cell.angle_beta   90.00
_cell.angle_gamma   90.00
#
_symmetry.space_group_name_H-M   'P 1'
#
loop_
_entity.id
_entity.type
_entity.pdbx_description
1 polymer ?
#
loop_
_entity_poly.entity_id
_entity_poly.type
_entity_poly.pdbx_seq_one_letter_code
_entity_poly.pdbx_strand_id
1 'polypeptide(L)' 'MQNHHPLISEFPDKKDAIHNLKMSNAHFRRLAFEYEGVDKAIVRIEQEITPTSDEYLNTLKKERLSLKDTLLGMLNHA' A
#
# COMPACT_ATOMS: atom_id res chain seq x y z
N MET A 1 5.78 5.51 -16.57
CA MET A 1 4.55 4.70 -16.39
C MET A 1 4.77 3.76 -15.21
N GLN A 2 4.58 4.22 -13.96
CA GLN A 2 4.55 3.29 -12.82
C GLN A 2 3.09 3.04 -12.47
N ASN A 3 2.46 2.13 -13.23
CA ASN A 3 1.10 1.66 -12.99
C ASN A 3 1.07 0.47 -12.00
N HIS A 4 1.94 0.47 -11.00
CA HIS A 4 1.77 -0.42 -9.86
C HIS A 4 0.93 0.32 -8.82
N HIS A 5 -0.39 0.26 -8.97
CA HIS A 5 -1.32 0.60 -7.92
C HIS A 5 -1.72 -0.70 -7.21
N PRO A 6 -0.88 -1.24 -6.31
CA PRO A 6 -1.16 -2.49 -5.63
C PRO A 6 -2.52 -2.45 -4.94
N LEU A 7 -2.94 -1.29 -4.40
CA LEU A 7 -4.24 -1.15 -3.77
C LEU A 7 -5.44 -1.36 -4.73
N ILE A 8 -5.39 -0.81 -5.95
CA ILE A 8 -6.47 -0.99 -6.94
C ILE A 8 -6.44 -2.42 -7.49
N SER A 9 -5.24 -3.00 -7.62
CA SER A 9 -5.09 -4.38 -8.07
C SER A 9 -5.58 -5.39 -7.04
N GLU A 10 -5.40 -5.11 -5.74
CA GLU A 10 -5.89 -5.96 -4.65
C GLU A 10 -7.39 -5.78 -4.38
N PHE A 11 -7.95 -4.61 -4.69
CA PHE A 11 -9.38 -4.32 -4.48
C PHE A 11 -10.01 -3.73 -5.76
N PRO A 12 -10.15 -4.53 -6.84
CA PRO A 12 -10.70 -4.06 -8.11
C PRO A 12 -12.14 -3.54 -7.95
N ASP A 13 -12.94 -4.19 -7.12
CA ASP A 13 -14.33 -3.80 -6.83
C ASP A 13 -14.46 -2.47 -6.07
N LYS A 14 -13.38 -2.00 -5.45
CA LYS A 14 -13.35 -0.74 -4.68
C LYS A 14 -12.61 0.37 -5.42
N LYS A 15 -12.29 0.20 -6.70
CA LYS A 15 -11.51 1.17 -7.49
C LYS A 15 -12.09 2.58 -7.46
N ASP A 16 -13.41 2.72 -7.63
CA ASP A 16 -14.08 4.03 -7.60
C ASP A 16 -14.03 4.68 -6.21
N ALA A 17 -14.27 3.89 -5.15
CA ALA A 17 -14.16 4.35 -3.77
C ALA A 17 -12.73 4.79 -3.41
N ILE A 18 -11.73 4.00 -3.82
CA ILE A 18 -10.30 4.33 -3.67
C ILE A 18 -9.99 5.64 -4.38
N HIS A 19 -10.45 5.82 -5.61
CA HIS A 19 -10.21 7.05 -6.37
C HIS A 19 -10.85 8.27 -5.70
N ASN A 20 -12.11 8.14 -5.28
CA ASN A 20 -12.84 9.19 -4.58
C ASN A 20 -12.15 9.57 -3.25
N LEU A 21 -11.79 8.59 -2.43
CA LEU A 21 -11.07 8.81 -1.17
C LEU A 21 -9.67 9.41 -1.40
N LYS A 22 -8.94 9.01 -2.44
CA LYS A 22 -7.64 9.64 -2.78
C LYS A 22 -7.77 11.11 -3.19
N MET A 23 -8.93 11.54 -3.66
CA MET A 23 -9.19 12.94 -4.03
C MET A 23 -9.76 13.74 -2.87
N SER A 24 -10.70 13.17 -2.12
CA SER A 24 -11.46 13.86 -1.07
C SER A 24 -10.83 13.73 0.32
N ASN A 25 -10.07 12.67 0.59
CA ASN A 25 -9.51 12.37 1.91
C ASN A 25 -7.97 12.37 1.89
N ALA A 26 -7.37 13.44 2.43
CA ALA A 26 -5.92 13.59 2.51
C ALA A 26 -5.24 12.51 3.36
N HIS A 27 -5.91 12.00 4.40
CA HIS A 27 -5.41 10.91 5.22
C HIS A 27 -5.34 9.60 4.43
N PHE A 28 -6.42 9.26 3.70
CA PHE A 28 -6.43 8.09 2.82
C PHE A 28 -5.36 8.18 1.73
N ARG A 29 -5.21 9.36 1.11
CA ARG A 29 -4.15 9.60 0.12
C ARG A 29 -2.76 9.32 0.70
N ARG A 30 -2.48 9.78 1.92
CA ARG A 30 -1.19 9.55 2.58
C ARG A 30 -0.97 8.07 2.86
N LEU A 31 -1.94 7.39 3.45
CA LEU A 31 -1.86 5.95 3.73
C LEU A 31 -1.67 5.11 2.45
N ALA A 32 -2.38 5.45 1.38
CA ALA A 32 -2.23 4.78 0.09
C ALA A 32 -0.84 4.99 -0.51
N PHE A 33 -0.23 6.17 -0.32
CA PHE A 33 1.13 6.46 -0.74
C PHE A 33 2.16 5.69 0.09
N GLU A 34 2.01 5.66 1.42
CA GLU A 34 2.85 4.88 2.32
C GLU A 34 2.79 3.38 1.99
N TYR A 35 1.59 2.84 1.73
CA TYR A 35 1.40 1.46 1.30
C TYR A 35 2.16 1.14 0.01
N GLU A 36 2.06 2.01 -1.01
CA GLU A 36 2.80 1.86 -2.26
C GLU A 36 4.32 1.92 -2.04
N GLY A 37 4.77 2.76 -1.11
CA GLY A 37 6.19 2.86 -0.74
C GLY A 37 6.72 1.58 -0.10
N VAL A 38 5.98 1.03 0.86
CA VAL A 38 6.34 -0.23 1.55
C VAL A 38 6.34 -1.41 0.58
N ASP A 39 5.34 -1.51 -0.28
CA ASP A 39 5.26 -2.57 -1.30
C ASP A 39 6.46 -2.51 -2.27
N LYS A 40 6.79 -1.31 -2.77
CA LYS A 40 7.97 -1.11 -3.62
C LYS A 40 9.27 -1.44 -2.89
N ALA A 41 9.38 -1.15 -1.60
CA ALA A 41 10.54 -1.49 -0.80
C ALA A 41 10.68 -3.02 -0.68
N ILE A 42 9.60 -3.74 -0.38
CA ILE A 42 9.57 -5.21 -0.34
C ILE A 42 10.00 -5.80 -1.68
N VAL A 43 9.42 -5.35 -2.81
CA VAL A 43 9.79 -5.84 -4.14
C VAL A 43 11.26 -5.58 -4.45
N ARG A 44 11.80 -4.40 -4.10
CA ARG A 44 13.24 -4.10 -4.30
C ARG A 44 14.15 -5.02 -3.49
N ILE A 45 13.76 -5.33 -2.26
CA ILE A 45 14.49 -6.24 -1.37
C ILE A 45 14.44 -7.66 -1.93
N GLU A 46 13.26 -8.13 -2.33
CA GLU A 46 13.06 -9.48 -2.89
C GLU A 46 13.76 -9.66 -4.24
N GLN A 47 13.97 -8.58 -4.99
CA GLN A 47 14.76 -8.56 -6.22
C GLN A 47 16.28 -8.42 -5.96
N GLU A 48 16.73 -8.52 -4.70
CA GLU A 48 18.12 -8.37 -4.27
C GLU A 48 18.78 -7.04 -4.70
N ILE A 49 17.98 -6.03 -5.03
CA ILE A 49 18.46 -4.71 -5.46
C ILE A 49 19.13 -3.99 -4.28
N THR A 50 18.85 -4.40 -3.04
CA THR A 50 19.42 -3.80 -1.83
C THR A 50 19.75 -4.91 -0.82
N PRO A 51 21.00 -4.99 -0.31
CA PRO A 51 21.33 -5.88 0.79
C PRO A 51 20.62 -5.36 2.04
N THR A 52 19.57 -6.07 2.46
CA THR A 52 18.85 -5.75 3.69
C THR A 52 18.75 -7.00 4.56
N SER A 53 18.52 -6.79 5.85
CA SER A 53 18.29 -7.89 6.79
C SER A 53 16.88 -8.45 6.64
N ASP A 54 16.71 -9.76 6.81
CA ASP A 54 15.40 -10.42 6.89
C ASP A 54 14.48 -9.78 7.95
N GLU A 55 15.04 -9.20 9.00
CA GLU A 55 14.29 -8.46 10.03
C GLU A 55 13.62 -7.20 9.47
N TYR A 56 14.30 -6.47 8.58
CA TYR A 56 13.74 -5.29 7.94
C TYR A 56 12.62 -5.67 6.96
N LEU A 57 12.81 -6.73 6.17
CA LEU A 57 11.77 -7.27 5.30
C LEU A 57 10.52 -7.70 6.11
N ASN A 58 10.72 -8.37 7.24
CA ASN A 58 9.61 -8.74 8.13
C ASN A 58 8.89 -7.52 8.72
N THR A 59 9.63 -6.46 9.04
CA THR A 59 9.04 -5.19 9.51
C THR A 59 8.17 -4.57 8.42
N LEU A 60 8.68 -4.46 7.19
CA LEU A 60 7.91 -3.95 6.06
C LEU A 60 6.67 -4.81 5.76
N LYS A 61 6.75 -6.14 5.86
CA LYS A 61 5.59 -7.02 5.69
C LYS A 61 4.52 -6.75 6.74
N LYS A 62 4.90 -6.50 8.00
CA LYS A 62 3.96 -6.10 9.07
C LYS A 62 3.34 -4.73 8.81
N GLU A 63 4.14 -3.75 8.40
CA GLU A 63 3.65 -2.42 8.03
C GLU A 63 2.66 -2.48 6.86
N ARG A 64 2.99 -3.24 5.81
CA ARG A 64 2.10 -3.47 4.66
C ARG A 64 0.75 -4.02 5.12
N LEU A 65 0.74 -5.00 6.02
CA LEU A 65 -0.48 -5.58 6.56
C LEU A 65 -1.29 -4.56 7.36
N SER A 66 -0.64 -3.78 8.23
CA SER A 66 -1.29 -2.74 9.04
C SER A 66 -1.90 -1.63 8.19
N LEU A 67 -1.18 -1.18 7.16
CA LEU A 67 -1.65 -0.17 6.22
C LEU A 67 -2.83 -0.69 5.40
N LYS A 68 -2.76 -1.96 4.96
CA LYS A 68 -3.86 -2.62 4.26
C LYS A 68 -5.12 -2.67 5.10
N ASP A 69 -5.00 -3.08 6.37
CA ASP A 69 -6.14 -3.15 7.29
C ASP A 69 -6.77 -1.76 7.52
N THR A 70 -5.92 -0.75 7.72
CA THR A 70 -6.37 0.63 7.89
C THR A 70 -7.09 1.14 6.64
N LEU A 71 -6.51 0.94 5.46
CA LEU A 71 -7.12 1.34 4.18
C LEU A 71 -8.45 0.62 3.93
N LEU A 72 -8.53 -0.67 4.25
CA LEU A 72 -9.76 -1.46 4.14
C LEU A 72 -10.84 -0.97 5.11
N GLY A 73 -10.47 -0.67 6.35
CA GLY A 73 -11.35 -0.04 7.33
C GLY A 73 -11.94 1.27 6.78
N MET A 74 -11.09 2.15 6.25
CA MET A 74 -11.56 3.39 5.63
C MET A 74 -12.47 3.15 4.42
N LEU A 75 -12.22 2.13 3.61
CA LEU A 75 -13.06 1.76 2.45
C LEU A 75 -14.41 1.15 2.85
N ASN A 76 -14.50 0.53 4.02
CA ASN A 76 -15.75 -0.02 4.54
C ASN A 76 -16.59 1.02 5.29
N HIS A 77 -15.96 2.09 5.77
CA HIS A 77 -16.61 3.21 6.45
C HIS A 77 -16.92 4.40 5.52
N ALA A 78 -16.54 4.34 4.25
CA ALA A 78 -16.81 5.33 3.21
C ALA A 78 -18.10 5.02 2.45
#